data_AF-H3ZQ01-F1
#
_entry.id   AF-H3ZQ01-F1
#
_cell.length_a   1.000
_cell.length_b   1.000
_cell.length_c   1.000
_cell.angle_alpha   90.00
_cell.angle_beta   90.00
_cell.angle_gamma   90.00
#
_symmetry.space_group_name_H-M   'P 1'
#
loop_
_entity.id
_entity.type
_entity.pdbx_description
1 polymer ?
#
loop_
_entity_poly.entity_id
_entity_poly.type
_entity_poly.pdbx_seq_one_letter_code
_entity_poly.pdbx_strand_id
1 'polypeptide(L)' 'MKVFKVHVYLESDVDVLEDFEANATFIVMAKDEGRAELLVKEYIKKENLMKGYIEIDDVEEVPIDEEKVLGMIVD' A
#
# COMPACT_ATOMS: atom_id res chain seq x y z
N MET A 1 -10.02 2.09 15.52
CA MET A 1 -8.77 1.68 14.85
C MET A 1 -9.07 0.34 14.21
N LYS A 2 -8.88 0.25 12.90
CA LYS A 2 -9.16 -0.93 12.07
C LYS A 2 -7.89 -1.25 11.28
N VAL A 3 -7.73 -2.50 10.84
CA VAL A 3 -6.61 -2.91 9.99
C VAL A 3 -7.13 -3.00 8.56
N PHE A 4 -6.36 -2.44 7.64
CA PHE A 4 -6.66 -2.44 6.22
C PHE A 4 -5.51 -3.07 5.46
N LYS A 5 -5.87 -3.88 4.47
CA LYS A 5 -4.97 -4.40 3.46
C LYS A 5 -5.14 -3.56 2.21
N VAL A 6 -4.08 -2.85 1.83
CA VAL A 6 -4.08 -1.94 0.69
C VAL A 6 -3.24 -2.55 -0.41
N HIS A 7 -3.89 -2.88 -1.52
CA HIS A 7 -3.26 -3.36 -2.74
C HIS A 7 -2.94 -2.17 -3.63
N VAL A 8 -1.68 -2.08 -4.07
CA VAL A 8 -1.17 -0.98 -4.86
C VAL A 8 -0.58 -1.54 -6.15
N TYR A 9 -1.07 -1.01 -7.26
CA TYR A 9 -0.50 -1.20 -8.57
C TYR A 9 0.49 -0.06 -8.87
N LEU A 10 1.63 -0.44 -9.46
CA LEU A 10 2.77 0.46 -9.64
C LEU A 10 3.20 0.40 -11.11
N GLU A 11 3.01 1.51 -11.82
CA GLU A 11 3.53 1.66 -13.18
C GLU A 11 4.88 2.38 -13.13
N SER A 12 5.93 1.68 -13.52
CA SER A 12 7.29 2.23 -13.56
C SER A 12 7.52 2.96 -14.89
N ASP A 13 8.00 4.20 -14.84
CA ASP A 13 8.44 4.93 -16.04
C ASP A 13 9.67 4.24 -16.66
N VAL A 14 9.40 3.42 -17.67
CA VAL A 14 10.22 3.04 -18.84
C VAL A 14 11.74 3.26 -18.69
N ASP A 15 12.45 2.23 -18.25
CA ASP A 15 13.84 1.90 -18.64
C ASP A 15 14.39 0.63 -17.96
N VAL A 16 13.61 -0.01 -17.08
CA VAL A 16 13.93 -1.32 -16.49
C VAL A 16 13.07 -2.38 -17.16
N LEU A 17 13.62 -2.94 -18.25
CA LEU A 17 13.41 -4.29 -18.79
C LEU A 17 12.20 -5.08 -18.26
N GLU A 18 11.26 -5.39 -19.17
CA GLU A 18 10.36 -6.58 -19.18
C GLU A 18 9.57 -6.90 -17.88
N ASP A 19 8.25 -6.69 -17.94
CA ASP A 19 7.24 -7.42 -17.16
C ASP A 19 7.22 -7.32 -15.62
N PHE A 20 7.55 -6.16 -15.04
CA PHE A 20 7.29 -5.91 -13.61
C PHE A 20 6.01 -5.08 -13.39
N GLU A 21 4.86 -5.72 -13.53
CA GLU A 21 3.64 -5.33 -12.80
C GLU A 21 3.87 -5.61 -11.31
N ALA A 22 4.49 -4.67 -10.60
CA ALA A 22 4.82 -4.85 -9.19
C ALA A 22 3.59 -4.57 -8.32
N ASN A 23 2.81 -5.62 -8.02
CA ASN A 23 1.75 -5.55 -7.02
C ASN A 23 2.35 -5.53 -5.61
N ALA A 24 2.11 -4.46 -4.86
CA ALA A 24 2.52 -4.35 -3.47
C ALA A 24 1.30 -4.37 -2.54
N THR A 25 1.43 -5.07 -1.41
CA THR A 25 0.38 -5.10 -0.38
C THR A 25 0.90 -4.45 0.90
N PHE A 26 0.17 -3.48 1.41
CA PHE A 26 0.45 -2.81 2.68
C PHE A 26 -0.59 -3.19 3.72
N ILE A 27 -0.14 -3.43 4.95
CA ILE A 27 -1.03 -3.59 6.11
C ILE A 27 -0.97 -2.31 6.93
N VAL A 28 -2.11 -1.63 7.04
CA VAL A 28 -2.21 -0.28 7.61
C VAL A 28 -3.26 -0.27 8.70
N MET A 29 -2.92 0.31 9.85
CA MET A 29 -3.91 0.57 10.89
C MET A 29 -4.44 2.00 10.75
N ALA A 30 -5.72 2.15 10.42
CA ALA A 30 -6.33 3.46 10.18
C ALA A 30 -7.72 3.58 10.83
N LYS A 31 -8.29 4.79 10.79
CA LYS A 31 -9.66 5.04 11.26
C LYS A 31 -10.71 4.57 10.25
N ASP A 32 -10.39 4.70 8.97
CA ASP A 32 -11.23 4.42 7.81
C ASP A 32 -10.33 4.16 6.59
N GLU A 33 -10.95 3.66 5.50
CA GLU A 33 -10.29 3.30 4.24
C GLU A 33 -9.55 4.50 3.63
N GLY A 34 -10.18 5.68 3.59
CA GLY A 34 -9.59 6.89 3.03
C GLY A 34 -8.31 7.32 3.75
N ARG A 35 -8.25 7.14 5.07
CA ARG A 35 -7.02 7.37 5.85
C ARG A 35 -5.96 6.30 5.57
N ALA A 36 -6.36 5.04 5.38
CA ALA A 36 -5.42 3.96 5.03
C ALA A 36 -4.74 4.24 3.69
N GLU A 37 -5.51 4.62 2.66
CA GLU A 37 -4.99 5.00 1.36
C GLU A 37 -3.97 6.14 1.43
N LEU A 38 -4.32 7.19 2.18
CA LEU A 38 -3.47 8.36 2.32
C LEU A 38 -2.13 8.00 2.96
N LEU A 39 -2.15 7.18 4.02
CA LEU A 39 -0.94 6.73 4.71
C LEU A 39 -0.01 5.93 3.79
N VAL A 40 -0.56 5.07 2.93
CA VAL A 40 0.24 4.31 1.95
C VAL A 40 0.88 5.25 0.92
N LYS A 41 0.10 6.19 0.36
CA LYS A 41 0.62 7.19 -0.59
C LYS A 41 1.73 8.05 0.04
N GLU A 42 1.53 8.50 1.28
CA GLU A 42 2.53 9.28 2.01
C GLU A 42 3.79 8.47 2.31
N TYR A 43 3.64 7.20 2.70
CA TYR A 43 4.77 6.31 2.97
C TYR A 43 5.61 6.06 1.72
N ILE A 44 4.99 5.70 0.59
CA ILE A 44 5.70 5.45 -0.67
C ILE A 44 6.46 6.70 -1.12
N LYS A 45 5.82 7.87 -1.00
CA LYS A 45 6.45 9.15 -1.34
C LYS A 45 7.63 9.49 -0.40
N LYS A 46 7.48 9.26 0.90
CA LYS A 46 8.48 9.60 1.92
C LYS A 46 9.73 8.74 1.79
N GLU A 47 9.56 7.43 1.66
CA GLU A 47 10.66 6.48 1.54
C GLU A 47 11.28 6.51 0.13
N ASN A 48 10.74 7.36 -0.77
CA ASN A 48 11.14 7.50 -2.17
C ASN A 48 11.26 6.13 -2.84
N LEU A 49 10.34 5.23 -2.48
CA LEU A 49 10.45 3.81 -2.85
C LEU A 49 10.42 3.66 -4.36
N MET A 50 9.71 4.54 -5.07
CA MET A 50 9.55 4.45 -6.51
C MET A 50 9.39 5.81 -7.18
N LYS A 51 9.81 5.87 -8.45
CA LYS A 51 9.56 6.96 -9.39
C LYS A 51 8.54 6.46 -10.41
N GLY A 52 7.29 6.93 -10.33
CA GLY A 52 6.22 6.47 -11.22
C GLY A 52 4.83 6.83 -10.71
N TYR A 53 3.80 6.40 -11.45
CA TYR A 53 2.41 6.54 -11.04
C TYR A 53 2.03 5.44 -10.04
N ILE A 54 1.35 5.83 -8.97
CA ILE A 54 0.89 4.93 -7.90
C ILE A 54 -0.62 4.89 -7.97
N GLU A 55 -1.18 3.72 -8.23
CA GLU A 55 -2.61 3.48 -8.23
C GLU A 55 -2.97 2.52 -7.10
N ILE A 56 -3.98 2.87 -6.32
CA ILE A 56 -4.53 1.96 -5.30
C ILE A 56 -5.59 1.14 -6.01
N ASP A 57 -5.37 -0.17 -6.06
CA ASP A 57 -6.25 -1.12 -6.73
C ASP A 57 -7.40 -1.54 -5.81
N ASP A 58 -7.07 -1.85 -4.54
CA ASP A 58 -8.05 -2.31 -3.55
C ASP A 58 -7.68 -1.93 -2.12
N VAL A 59 -8.70 -1.74 -1.28
CA VAL A 59 -8.58 -1.50 0.16
C VAL A 59 -9.59 -2.35 0.89
N GLU A 60 -9.11 -3.35 1.62
CA GLU A 60 -9.96 -4.30 2.35
C GLU A 60 -9.77 -4.12 3.86
N GLU A 61 -10.85 -3.94 4.63
CA GLU A 61 -10.80 -4.05 6.08
C GLU A 61 -10.62 -5.52 6.49
N VAL A 62 -9.53 -5.82 7.19
CA VAL A 62 -9.20 -7.17 7.62
C VAL A 62 -9.33 -7.31 9.14
N PRO A 63 -9.87 -8.44 9.65
CA PRO A 63 -9.91 -8.70 11.08
C PRO A 63 -8.49 -8.87 11.63
N ILE A 64 -8.17 -8.10 12.68
CA ILE A 64 -6.84 -8.07 13.32
C ILE A 64 -6.42 -9.43 13.89
N ASP A 65 -7.37 -10.32 14.14
CA ASP A 65 -7.16 -11.64 14.72
C ASP A 65 -6.74 -12.71 13.69
N GLU A 66 -6.85 -12.45 12.38
CA GLU A 66 -6.62 -13.46 11.33
C GLU A 66 -5.29 -13.32 10.57
N GLU A 67 -4.68 -12.12 10.51
CA GLU A 67 -3.43 -11.93 9.77
C GLU A 67 -2.19 -11.88 10.67
N LYS A 68 -1.17 -12.70 10.33
CA LYS A 68 0.21 -12.49 10.78
C LYS A 68 0.75 -11.22 10.11
N VAL A 69 0.47 -10.07 10.71
CA VAL A 69 0.91 -8.76 10.23
C VAL A 69 2.45 -8.72 10.20
N LEU A 70 3.03 -8.77 9.01
CA LEU A 70 4.49 -8.73 8.79
C LEU A 70 5.09 -7.33 9.04
N GLY A 71 4.27 -6.30 9.13
CA GLY A 71 4.65 -4.92 9.46
C GLY A 71 3.41 -4.03 9.48
N MET A 72 3.39 -3.03 10.36
CA MET A 72 2.20 -2.20 10.64
C MET A 72 2.56 -0.73 10.54
N ILE A 73 1.89 0.01 9.65
CA ILE A 73 1.96 1.47 9.60
C ILE A 73 0.86 2.02 10.52
N VAL A 74 1.23 2.89 11.46
CA VAL A 74 0.35 3.47 12.49
C VAL A 74 0.31 4.98 12.32
N ASP A 75 -0.88 5.57 12.44
CA ASP A 75 -1.12 7.03 12.50
C ASP A 75 -0.43 7.70 13.71
#